data_AF-A0A849W8R7-F1
#
_entry.id   AF-A0A849W8R7-F1
#
_cell.length_a   1.000
_cell.length_b   1.000
_cell.length_c   1.000
_cell.angle_alpha   90.00
_cell.angle_beta   90.00
_cell.angle_gamma   90.00
#
_symmetry.space_group_name_H-M   'P 1'
#
loop_
_entity.id
_entity.type
_entity.pdbx_description
1 polymer ?
#
loop_
_entity_poly.entity_id
_entity_poly.type
_entity_poly.pdbx_seq_one_letter_code
_entity_poly.pdbx_strand_id
1 'polypeptide(L)'
;MSRQKMPKEIPYRNRNQTGWWVASYIERFEFYDEDKANPNRRCLAHENTILIKAKDREQAYQKAVDLGHISEGLEARDTDTGRSGLWRYEGLTSLLPVYDELEDGAEIFWVEHVGRTVRKIQSRVKAKNELEVFDDNEY
;
A
#
# COMPACT_ATOMS: atom_id res chain seq x y z
N MET A 1 38.23 -20.06 13.80
CA MET A 1 37.19 -19.41 14.63
C MET A 1 36.46 -18.38 13.76
N SER A 2 35.23 -18.70 13.36
CA SER A 2 34.38 -17.80 12.57
C SER A 2 33.89 -16.66 13.48
N ARG A 3 34.17 -15.40 13.13
CA ARG A 3 33.48 -14.25 13.74
C ARG A 3 32.03 -14.31 13.29
N GLN A 4 31.12 -14.75 14.16
CA GLN A 4 29.70 -14.48 14.00
C GLN A 4 29.54 -12.97 13.83
N LYS A 5 29.09 -12.53 12.65
CA LYS A 5 28.67 -11.15 12.43
C LYS A 5 27.53 -10.89 13.41
N MET A 6 27.75 -10.00 14.37
CA MET A 6 26.66 -9.47 15.18
C MET A 6 25.54 -8.97 14.25
N PRO A 7 24.27 -9.28 14.53
CA PRO A 7 23.17 -8.78 13.72
C PRO A 7 23.24 -7.26 13.70
N LYS A 8 23.19 -6.67 12.50
CA LYS A 8 23.13 -5.21 12.34
C LYS A 8 21.93 -4.70 13.12
N GLU A 9 22.15 -3.70 13.96
CA GLU A 9 21.09 -3.05 14.71
C GLU A 9 20.03 -2.51 13.73
N ILE A 10 18.75 -2.79 14.02
CA ILE A 10 17.64 -2.30 13.20
C ILE A 10 17.61 -0.77 13.34
N PRO A 11 17.63 0.01 12.25
CA PRO A 11 17.54 1.47 12.32
C PRO A 11 16.26 1.92 13.05
N TYR A 12 16.28 3.04 13.78
CA TYR A 12 15.12 3.54 14.52
C TYR A 12 13.84 3.60 13.65
N ARG A 13 13.97 4.09 12.40
CA ARG A 13 12.88 4.15 11.41
C ARG A 13 12.25 2.79 11.00
N ASN A 14 12.83 1.68 11.42
CA ASN A 14 12.34 0.33 11.10
C ASN A 14 11.94 -0.45 12.36
N ARG A 15 11.97 0.19 13.54
CA ARG A 15 11.59 -0.43 14.81
C ARG A 15 10.09 -0.31 15.01
N ASN A 16 9.58 -1.06 15.98
CA ASN A 16 8.21 -0.92 16.47
C ASN A 16 8.17 0.13 17.58
N GLN A 17 7.47 1.24 17.38
CA GLN A 17 7.32 2.32 18.38
C GLN A 17 6.00 2.19 19.14
N THR A 18 4.91 1.89 18.44
CA THR A 18 3.52 1.99 18.96
C THR A 18 2.75 0.67 18.90
N GLY A 19 3.29 -0.35 18.23
CA GLY A 19 2.59 -1.59 17.91
C GLY A 19 1.75 -1.51 16.63
N TRP A 20 1.68 -0.35 15.99
CA TRP A 20 0.95 -0.13 14.75
C TRP A 20 1.90 0.01 13.56
N TRP A 21 1.41 -0.47 12.42
CA TRP A 21 2.11 -0.48 11.14
C TRP A 21 1.11 -0.07 10.05
N VAL A 22 1.60 0.59 9.01
CA VAL A 22 0.85 0.86 7.80
C VAL A 22 1.43 0.01 6.67
N ALA A 23 0.57 -0.66 5.93
CA ALA A 23 0.97 -1.45 4.76
C ALA A 23 0.15 -1.02 3.55
N SER A 24 0.79 -1.03 2.38
CA SER A 24 0.12 -0.86 1.10
C SER A 24 0.35 -2.08 0.24
N TYR A 25 -0.68 -2.53 -0.47
CA TYR A 25 -0.62 -3.70 -1.36
C TYR A 25 -1.44 -3.50 -2.61
N ILE A 26 -1.04 -4.17 -3.69
CA ILE A 26 -1.75 -4.15 -4.97
C ILE A 26 -2.60 -5.40 -5.12
N GLU A 27 -3.84 -5.20 -5.53
CA GLU A 27 -4.69 -6.22 -6.13
C GLU A 27 -5.04 -5.81 -7.56
N ARG A 28 -4.93 -6.76 -8.49
CA ARG A 28 -5.28 -6.56 -9.90
C ARG A 28 -6.55 -7.34 -10.22
N PHE A 29 -7.47 -6.72 -10.93
CA PHE A 29 -8.61 -7.43 -11.50
C PHE A 29 -8.20 -8.08 -12.82
N GLU A 30 -8.40 -9.38 -12.94
CA GLU A 30 -8.16 -10.15 -14.15
C GLU A 30 -9.49 -10.64 -14.71
N PHE A 31 -9.94 -9.99 -15.79
CA PHE A 31 -11.09 -10.40 -16.56
C PHE A 31 -10.84 -11.76 -17.26
N TYR A 32 -11.90 -12.53 -17.45
CA TYR A 32 -11.81 -13.86 -18.04
C TYR A 32 -11.52 -13.86 -19.55
N ASP A 33 -11.87 -12.78 -20.24
CA ASP A 33 -11.76 -12.59 -21.69
C ASP A 33 -10.46 -11.90 -22.15
N GLU A 34 -9.50 -11.65 -21.24
CA GLU A 34 -8.23 -11.01 -21.57
C GLU A 34 -7.23 -11.94 -22.26
N ASP A 35 -6.35 -11.37 -23.10
CA ASP A 35 -5.11 -12.04 -23.52
C ASP A 35 -4.08 -12.05 -22.39
N LYS A 36 -4.17 -13.07 -21.53
CA LYS A 36 -3.30 -13.23 -20.36
C LYS A 36 -1.83 -13.44 -20.70
N ALA A 37 -1.52 -13.84 -21.94
CA ALA A 37 -0.14 -14.02 -22.40
C ALA A 37 0.56 -12.68 -22.70
N ASN A 38 -0.19 -11.59 -22.91
CA ASN A 38 0.36 -10.26 -23.15
C ASN A 38 0.60 -9.50 -21.82
N PRO A 39 1.86 -9.27 -21.40
CA PRO A 39 2.16 -8.54 -20.17
C PRO A 39 1.93 -7.03 -20.28
N ASN A 40 1.78 -6.48 -21.48
CA ASN A 40 1.60 -5.04 -21.71
C ASN A 40 0.12 -4.62 -21.79
N ARG A 41 -0.82 -5.56 -21.60
CA ARG A 41 -2.25 -5.25 -21.59
C ARG A 41 -2.59 -4.29 -20.45
N ARG A 42 -3.61 -3.45 -20.66
CA ARG A 42 -4.15 -2.60 -19.60
C ARG A 42 -4.94 -3.47 -18.62
N CYS A 43 -4.86 -3.16 -17.34
CA CYS A 43 -5.62 -3.82 -16.29
C CYS A 43 -6.20 -2.79 -15.32
N LEU A 44 -7.24 -3.19 -14.60
CA LEU A 44 -7.71 -2.51 -13.41
C LEU A 44 -6.90 -3.03 -12.22
N ALA A 45 -6.44 -2.12 -11.36
CA ALA A 45 -5.77 -2.49 -10.11
C ALA A 45 -6.11 -1.48 -9.02
N HIS A 46 -6.18 -1.97 -7.79
CA HIS A 46 -6.29 -1.14 -6.60
C HIS A 46 -5.00 -1.25 -5.80
N GLU A 47 -4.53 -0.11 -5.30
CA GLU A 47 -3.52 -0.09 -4.25
C GLU A 47 -4.24 0.22 -2.93
N ASN A 48 -4.37 -0.79 -2.09
CA ASN A 48 -5.03 -0.69 -0.80
C ASN A 48 -4.01 -0.29 0.26
N THR A 49 -4.36 0.63 1.14
CA THR A 49 -3.53 1.01 2.31
C THR A 49 -4.28 0.71 3.60
N ILE A 50 -3.64 -0.03 4.51
CA ILE A 50 -4.26 -0.59 5.71
C ILE A 50 -3.41 -0.37 6.97
N LEU A 51 -4.08 -0.30 8.12
CA LEU A 51 -3.45 -0.36 9.44
C LEU A 51 -3.35 -1.79 9.94
N ILE A 52 -2.22 -2.13 10.55
CA ILE A 52 -1.91 -3.45 11.08
C ILE A 52 -1.38 -3.32 12.51
N LYS A 53 -2.00 -4.02 13.45
CA LYS A 53 -1.47 -4.18 14.80
C LYS A 53 -0.52 -5.38 14.85
N ALA A 54 0.76 -5.17 15.15
CA ALA A 54 1.74 -6.24 15.24
C ALA A 54 2.86 -5.92 16.24
N LYS A 55 3.38 -6.97 16.89
CA LYS A 55 4.44 -6.87 17.91
C LYS A 55 5.81 -6.57 17.32
N ASP A 56 6.03 -6.91 16.06
CA ASP A 56 7.28 -6.70 15.33
C ASP A 56 7.01 -6.66 13.81
N ARG A 57 8.03 -6.27 13.04
CA ARG A 57 7.92 -6.11 11.59
C ARG A 57 7.65 -7.41 10.83
N GLU A 58 8.10 -8.55 11.35
CA GLU A 58 7.92 -9.84 10.69
C GLU A 58 6.46 -10.27 10.81
N GLN A 59 5.88 -10.10 12.00
CA GLN A 59 4.44 -10.27 12.19
C GLN A 59 3.64 -9.25 11.38
N ALA A 60 4.09 -8.01 11.29
CA ALA A 60 3.42 -6.99 10.46
C ALA A 60 3.39 -7.40 8.98
N TYR A 61 4.53 -7.86 8.46
CA TYR A 61 4.65 -8.37 7.09
C TYR A 61 3.71 -9.56 6.84
N GLN A 62 3.75 -10.57 7.71
CA GLN A 62 2.89 -11.75 7.54
C GLN A 62 1.41 -11.38 7.54
N LYS A 63 0.99 -10.52 8.48
CA LYS A 63 -0.40 -10.04 8.52
C LYS A 63 -0.78 -9.25 7.28
N ALA A 64 0.11 -8.41 6.76
CA ALA A 64 -0.14 -7.64 5.55
C ALA A 64 -0.35 -8.56 4.34
N VAL A 65 0.50 -9.58 4.21
CA VAL A 65 0.40 -10.60 3.15
C VAL A 65 -0.90 -11.39 3.31
N ASP A 66 -1.22 -11.88 4.50
CA ASP A 66 -2.44 -12.64 4.77
C ASP A 66 -3.71 -11.82 4.43
N LEU A 67 -3.72 -10.53 4.79
CA LEU A 67 -4.82 -9.62 4.46
C LEU A 67 -4.93 -9.37 2.95
N GLY A 68 -3.80 -9.19 2.26
CA GLY A 68 -3.78 -9.01 0.80
C GLY A 68 -4.29 -10.24 0.03
N HIS A 69 -4.09 -11.44 0.59
CA HIS A 69 -4.61 -12.67 0.00
C HIS A 69 -6.12 -12.89 0.22
N ILE A 70 -6.81 -12.11 1.07
CA ILE A 70 -8.25 -12.29 1.32
C ILE A 70 -9.08 -12.14 0.04
N SER A 71 -8.70 -11.22 -0.84
CA SER A 71 -9.40 -11.01 -2.10
C SER A 71 -8.95 -11.96 -3.21
N GLU A 72 -7.85 -12.70 -3.04
CA GLU A 72 -7.30 -13.53 -4.11
C GLU A 72 -8.27 -14.62 -4.56
N GLY A 73 -8.61 -14.60 -5.84
CA GLY A 73 -9.55 -15.54 -6.45
C GLY A 73 -11.03 -15.20 -6.22
N LEU A 74 -11.36 -14.12 -5.49
CA LEU A 74 -12.74 -13.66 -5.41
C LEU A 74 -13.20 -13.18 -6.78
N GLU A 75 -14.30 -13.76 -7.26
CA GLU A 75 -14.92 -13.36 -8.51
C GLU A 75 -15.75 -12.09 -8.33
N ALA A 76 -15.70 -11.21 -9.33
CA ALA A 76 -16.58 -10.06 -9.39
C ALA A 76 -17.05 -9.81 -10.83
N ARG A 77 -18.03 -8.92 -10.96
CA ARG A 77 -18.51 -8.41 -12.23
C ARG A 77 -18.39 -6.90 -12.21
N ASP A 78 -17.69 -6.37 -13.19
CA ASP A 78 -17.63 -4.95 -13.47
C ASP A 78 -19.03 -4.49 -13.91
N THR A 79 -19.59 -3.51 -13.19
CA THR A 79 -20.97 -3.05 -13.39
C THR A 79 -21.15 -2.25 -14.66
N ASP A 80 -20.10 -1.56 -15.11
CA ASP A 80 -20.16 -0.61 -16.22
C ASP A 80 -19.94 -1.31 -17.55
N THR A 81 -19.00 -2.27 -17.57
CA THR A 81 -18.69 -3.07 -18.77
C THR A 81 -19.44 -4.39 -18.80
N GLY A 82 -19.97 -4.84 -17.66
CA GLY A 82 -20.64 -6.13 -17.51
C GLY A 82 -19.69 -7.33 -17.56
N ARG A 83 -18.37 -7.11 -17.65
CA ARG A 83 -17.35 -8.16 -17.76
C ARG A 83 -17.10 -8.82 -16.40
N SER A 84 -16.75 -10.10 -16.43
CA SER A 84 -16.45 -10.88 -15.22
C SER A 84 -14.99 -11.28 -15.16
N GLY A 85 -14.50 -11.41 -13.94
CA GLY A 85 -13.11 -11.71 -13.65
C GLY A 85 -12.96 -12.04 -12.18
N LEU A 86 -11.71 -12.02 -11.73
CA LEU A 86 -11.36 -12.26 -10.34
C LEU A 86 -10.23 -11.35 -9.89
N TRP A 87 -10.09 -11.21 -8.57
CA TRP A 87 -8.99 -10.46 -7.98
C TRP A 87 -7.73 -11.33 -7.87
N ARG A 88 -6.58 -10.70 -8.11
CA ARG A 88 -5.24 -11.27 -7.98
C ARG A 88 -4.43 -10.40 -7.05
N TYR A 89 -3.85 -11.01 -6.02
CA TYR A 89 -2.88 -10.32 -5.17
C TYR A 89 -1.53 -10.23 -5.88
N GLU A 90 -0.99 -9.02 -6.03
CA GLU A 90 0.27 -8.77 -6.72
C GLU A 90 1.45 -8.57 -5.75
N GLY A 91 1.17 -8.25 -4.48
CA GLY A 91 2.20 -8.05 -3.46
C GLY A 91 2.07 -6.75 -2.67
N LEU A 92 2.93 -6.60 -1.66
CA LEU A 92 3.07 -5.37 -0.89
C LEU A 92 3.91 -4.34 -1.65
N THR A 93 3.46 -3.09 -1.67
CA THR A 93 4.21 -1.93 -2.19
C THR A 93 4.90 -1.13 -1.08
N SER A 94 4.37 -1.21 0.15
CA SER A 94 4.91 -0.52 1.31
C SER A 94 4.61 -1.26 2.62
N LEU A 95 5.50 -1.14 3.60
CA LEU A 95 5.29 -1.55 5.00
C LEU A 95 6.16 -0.68 5.91
N LEU A 96 5.52 0.16 6.72
CA LEU A 96 6.20 1.13 7.59
C LEU A 96 5.61 1.05 9.01
N PRO A 97 6.43 1.24 10.06
CA PRO A 97 5.89 1.41 11.40
C PRO A 97 5.16 2.76 11.50
N VAL A 98 4.14 2.83 12.36
CA VAL A 98 3.52 4.08 12.77
C VAL A 98 4.27 4.61 13.99
N TYR A 99 4.71 5.86 13.92
CA TYR A 99 5.63 6.44 14.89
C TYR A 99 4.93 7.11 16.08
N ASP A 100 3.75 7.69 15.82
CA ASP A 100 2.93 8.36 16.81
C ASP A 100 1.80 7.45 17.27
N GLU A 101 1.40 7.57 18.54
CA GLU A 101 0.18 6.92 19.01
C GLU A 101 -1.02 7.42 18.18
N LEU A 102 -1.95 6.51 17.85
CA LEU A 102 -3.08 6.86 16.99
C LEU A 102 -4.07 7.76 17.75
N GLU A 103 -4.05 9.04 17.42
CA GLU A 103 -4.95 10.08 17.95
C GLU A 103 -5.22 11.17 16.90
N ASP A 104 -6.04 12.16 17.24
CA ASP A 104 -6.29 13.32 16.38
C ASP A 104 -4.97 14.06 16.10
N GLY A 105 -4.66 14.24 14.81
CA GLY A 105 -3.41 14.86 14.37
C GLY A 105 -2.17 13.97 14.38
N ALA A 106 -2.27 12.68 14.72
CA ALA A 106 -1.14 11.76 14.71
C ALA A 106 -0.56 11.55 13.29
N GLU A 107 0.77 11.56 13.16
CA GLU A 107 1.43 11.27 11.90
C GLU A 107 1.49 9.75 11.67
N ILE A 108 0.87 9.28 10.58
CA ILE A 108 0.88 7.86 10.22
C ILE A 108 2.21 7.48 9.55
N PHE A 109 2.63 8.25 8.53
CA PHE A 109 3.93 8.14 7.88
C PHE A 109 4.28 9.43 7.14
N TRP A 110 5.58 9.63 6.85
CA TRP A 110 6.09 10.72 6.00
C TRP A 110 6.90 10.18 4.82
N VAL A 111 7.07 11.01 3.79
CA VAL A 111 7.92 10.71 2.64
C VAL A 111 9.00 11.79 2.50
N GLU A 112 10.27 11.37 2.47
CA GLU A 112 11.39 12.27 2.25
C GLU A 112 11.59 12.57 0.75
N HIS A 113 11.74 13.84 0.40
CA HIS A 113 11.98 14.29 -0.98
C HIS A 113 13.33 15.01 -1.11
N VAL A 114 14.39 14.25 -1.43
CA VAL A 114 15.74 14.80 -1.63
C VAL A 114 15.92 15.34 -3.05
N GLY A 115 16.57 16.50 -3.19
CA GLY A 115 17.00 17.04 -4.50
C GLY A 115 15.85 17.52 -5.40
N ARG A 116 14.68 17.85 -4.85
CA ARG A 116 13.56 18.42 -5.61
C ARG A 116 13.59 19.95 -5.58
N THR A 117 13.21 20.59 -6.68
CA THR A 117 13.03 22.05 -6.68
C THR A 117 11.80 22.42 -5.83
N VAL A 118 11.85 23.60 -5.20
CA VAL A 118 10.72 24.12 -4.42
C VAL A 118 9.45 24.20 -5.28
N ARG A 119 9.57 24.64 -6.54
CA ARG A 119 8.45 24.67 -7.50
C ARG A 119 7.77 23.30 -7.64
N LYS A 120 8.55 22.21 -7.73
CA LYS A 120 8.01 20.86 -7.90
C LYS A 120 7.36 20.32 -6.62
N ILE A 121 7.82 20.76 -5.44
CA ILE A 121 7.16 20.43 -4.17
C ILE A 121 5.83 21.20 -4.06
N GLN A 122 5.86 22.51 -4.34
CA GLN A 122 4.67 23.36 -4.31
C GLN A 122 3.61 22.90 -5.30
N SER A 123 3.99 22.41 -6.48
CA SER A 123 3.04 21.92 -7.49
C SER A 123 2.32 20.62 -7.10
N ARG A 124 2.68 19.98 -5.98
CA ARG A 124 1.96 18.81 -5.44
C ARG A 124 0.85 19.20 -4.46
N VAL A 125 0.83 20.45 -4.01
CA VAL A 125 -0.19 20.95 -3.09
C VAL A 125 -1.47 21.15 -3.90
N LYS A 126 -2.53 20.46 -3.48
CA LYS A 126 -3.86 20.52 -4.07
C LYS A 126 -4.68 21.65 -3.44
N ALA A 127 -5.50 22.31 -4.24
CA ALA A 127 -6.59 23.14 -3.74
C ALA A 127 -7.63 22.26 -3.02
N LYS A 128 -8.47 22.85 -2.16
CA LYS A 128 -9.45 22.09 -1.36
C LYS A 128 -10.35 21.21 -2.24
N ASN A 129 -10.86 21.74 -3.35
CA ASN A 129 -11.72 21.02 -4.29
C ASN A 129 -10.98 20.00 -5.18
N GLU A 130 -9.66 19.93 -5.10
CA GLU A 130 -8.84 18.92 -5.78
C GLU A 130 -8.44 17.76 -4.84
N LEU A 131 -8.74 17.88 -3.53
CA LEU A 131 -8.58 16.80 -2.57
C LEU A 131 -9.71 15.79 -2.76
N GLU A 132 -9.35 14.51 -2.74
CA GLU A 132 -10.17 13.37 -3.15
C GLU A 132 -11.50 13.30 -2.40
N VAL A 133 -11.53 13.70 -1.13
CA VAL A 133 -12.75 13.70 -0.30
C VAL A 133 -13.78 14.77 -0.70
N PHE A 134 -13.37 15.77 -1.49
CA PHE A 134 -14.24 16.84 -1.99
C PHE A 134 -14.51 16.71 -3.51
N ASP A 135 -14.06 15.63 -4.15
CA ASP A 135 -14.38 15.32 -5.54
C ASP A 135 -15.65 14.45 -5.58
N ASP A 136 -16.80 15.10 -5.74
CA ASP A 136 -18.12 14.44 -5.78
C ASP A 136 -18.46 13.84 -7.16
N ASN A 137 -17.54 13.89 -8.13
CA ASN A 137 -17.76 13.27 -9.43
C ASN A 137 -17.54 11.76 -9.30
N GLU A 138 -18.53 10.95 -9.68
CA GLU A 138 -18.35 9.50 -9.82
C GLU A 138 -17.38 9.22 -10.99
N TYR A 139 -16.41 8.33 -10.76
CA TYR A 139 -15.40 7.90 -11.74
C TYR A 139 -15.99 7.11 -12.91
#